data_AF-A0A2V4XE48-F1
#
_entry.id   AF-A0A2V4XE48-F1
#
_cell.length_a   1.000
_cell.length_b   1.000
_cell.length_c   1.000
_cell.angle_alpha   90.00
_cell.angle_beta   90.00
_cell.angle_gamma   90.00
#
_symmetry.space_group_name_H-M   'P 1'
#
loop_
_entity.id
_entity.type
_entity.pdbx_description
1 polymer ?
#
loop_
_entity_poly.entity_id
_entity_poly.type
_entity_poly.pdbx_seq_one_letter_code
_entity_poly.pdbx_strand_id
1 'polypeptide(L)'
;MIKLIGTLLVLVYSITSFSQNAILIKNTNPKAKELQQSLNLTKDSLLLASENKILKVEIFNEDYESLVEVEDYETRIGLNELPAGEFIVEARLEDKIIVFDIIKPAFTQDYSSTELLNQKNEVAEGKGMMLDEELKVIKTPPNYSLESILTGKKRHEKTRKPQKFYWVVMQINNESGSCKTMKLVDQATVDRMILKHKHELNSKSGKLNKLMVWEVYDTSKFMAQQMSDKNYFYSLTSDTFNTTPYYKTHNEIANL
;
A
#
# COMPACT_ATOMS: atom_id res chain seq x y z
N MET A 1 -3.65 37.47 -37.12
CA MET A 1 -2.95 37.31 -35.82
C MET A 1 -3.87 36.84 -34.69
N ILE A 2 -5.10 37.37 -34.55
CA ILE A 2 -6.06 36.96 -33.50
C ILE A 2 -6.43 35.47 -33.54
N LYS A 3 -6.55 34.86 -34.73
CA LYS A 3 -6.87 33.42 -34.88
C LYS A 3 -5.75 32.48 -34.38
N LEU A 4 -4.51 32.96 -34.37
CA LEU A 4 -3.31 32.20 -33.95
C LEU A 4 -3.09 32.27 -32.43
N ILE A 5 -3.44 33.42 -31.82
CA ILE A 5 -3.51 33.56 -30.36
C ILE A 5 -4.61 32.68 -29.76
N GLY A 6 -5.78 32.61 -30.41
CA GLY A 6 -6.91 31.81 -29.92
C GLY A 6 -6.64 30.30 -29.94
N THR A 7 -5.89 29.81 -30.94
CA THR A 7 -5.48 28.40 -31.01
C THR A 7 -4.41 28.06 -29.98
N LEU A 8 -3.49 28.98 -29.68
CA LEU A 8 -2.49 28.80 -28.62
C LEU A 8 -3.14 28.70 -27.23
N LEU A 9 -4.18 29.50 -26.96
CA LEU A 9 -4.89 29.54 -25.68
C LEU A 9 -5.68 28.24 -25.41
N VAL A 10 -6.28 27.64 -26.44
CA VAL A 10 -6.97 26.35 -26.33
C VAL A 10 -5.99 25.20 -26.04
N LEU A 11 -4.77 25.26 -26.60
CA LEU A 11 -3.76 24.23 -26.44
C LEU A 11 -3.08 24.25 -25.06
N VAL A 12 -3.00 25.43 -24.42
CA VAL A 12 -2.50 25.58 -23.03
C VAL A 12 -3.54 25.08 -22.01
N TYR A 13 -4.84 25.23 -22.28
CA TYR A 13 -5.91 24.74 -21.40
C TYR A 13 -6.01 23.21 -21.33
N SER A 14 -5.56 22.48 -22.37
CA SER A 14 -5.58 21.02 -22.36
C SER A 14 -4.49 20.36 -21.49
N ILE A 15 -3.53 21.13 -20.94
CA ILE A 15 -2.40 20.58 -20.17
C ILE A 15 -2.70 20.54 -18.65
N THR A 16 -3.78 21.16 -18.17
CA THR A 16 -4.04 21.30 -16.72
C THR A 16 -4.99 20.25 -16.12
N SER A 17 -5.18 19.09 -16.75
CA SER A 17 -6.29 18.20 -16.40
C SER A 17 -5.90 16.81 -15.91
N PHE A 18 -4.94 16.65 -15.00
CA PHE A 18 -4.83 15.41 -14.20
C PHE A 18 -4.23 15.65 -12.82
N SER A 19 -4.94 16.35 -11.92
CA SER A 19 -4.71 16.13 -10.49
C SER A 19 -5.55 14.93 -10.05
N GLN A 20 -4.88 13.84 -9.71
CA GLN A 20 -5.49 12.69 -9.09
C GLN A 20 -5.85 13.10 -7.65
N ASN A 21 -7.14 13.33 -7.40
CA ASN A 21 -7.60 13.89 -6.13
C ASN A 21 -7.34 12.90 -4.98
N ALA A 22 -6.29 13.12 -4.20
CA ALA A 22 -6.07 12.38 -2.97
C ALA A 22 -7.17 12.71 -1.95
N ILE A 23 -7.54 11.71 -1.14
CA ILE A 23 -8.47 11.84 -0.02
C ILE A 23 -7.65 11.64 1.26
N LEU A 24 -7.81 12.55 2.22
CA LEU A 24 -7.14 12.49 3.51
C LEU A 24 -8.15 12.09 4.59
N ILE A 25 -7.90 10.98 5.28
CA ILE A 25 -8.63 10.56 6.46
C ILE A 25 -7.85 11.05 7.67
N LYS A 26 -8.32 12.14 8.28
CA LYS A 26 -7.60 12.79 9.39
C LYS A 26 -7.65 11.94 10.66
N ASN A 27 -6.58 12.02 11.45
CA ASN A 27 -6.60 11.53 12.82
C ASN A 27 -7.51 12.43 13.68
N THR A 28 -8.51 11.83 14.34
CA THR A 28 -9.49 12.52 15.19
C THR A 28 -9.21 12.33 16.70
N ASN A 29 -8.10 11.69 17.07
CA ASN A 29 -7.75 11.44 18.46
C ASN A 29 -7.45 12.78 19.18
N PRO A 30 -8.14 13.12 20.28
CA PRO A 30 -7.88 14.35 21.03
C PRO A 30 -6.44 14.50 21.53
N LYS A 31 -5.73 13.38 21.73
CA LYS A 31 -4.30 13.37 22.15
C LYS A 31 -3.31 13.67 21.01
N ALA A 32 -3.80 13.76 19.77
CA ALA A 32 -3.03 14.01 18.56
C ALA A 32 -3.47 15.31 17.85
N LYS A 33 -4.27 16.15 18.52
CA LYS A 33 -4.85 17.38 17.95
C LYS A 33 -3.81 18.40 17.51
N GLU A 34 -2.60 18.32 18.05
CA GLU A 34 -1.51 19.24 17.75
C GLU A 34 -0.94 19.07 16.33
N LEU A 35 -1.21 17.95 15.66
CA LEU A 35 -0.79 17.74 14.28
C LEU A 35 -1.96 18.06 13.36
N GLN A 36 -1.93 19.25 12.79
CA GLN A 36 -2.86 19.66 11.77
C GLN A 36 -2.54 18.96 10.45
N GLN A 37 -3.51 18.21 9.93
CA GLN A 37 -3.39 17.50 8.67
C GLN A 37 -4.34 18.14 7.64
N SER A 38 -3.82 18.50 6.48
CA SER A 38 -4.64 19.00 5.37
C SER A 38 -4.03 18.65 4.02
N LEU A 39 -4.85 18.71 2.98
CA LEU A 39 -4.38 18.66 1.61
C LEU A 39 -4.37 20.09 1.06
N ASN A 40 -3.46 20.37 0.14
CA ASN A 40 -3.49 21.63 -0.60
C ASN A 40 -4.70 21.70 -1.55
N LEU A 41 -4.93 22.89 -2.15
CA LEU A 41 -6.09 23.14 -3.02
C LEU A 41 -6.20 22.18 -4.21
N THR A 42 -5.06 21.79 -4.78
CA THR A 42 -4.98 20.84 -5.90
C THR A 42 -5.03 19.38 -5.45
N LYS A 43 -5.01 19.10 -4.15
CA LYS A 43 -4.95 17.76 -3.53
C LYS A 43 -3.76 16.90 -3.99
N ASP A 44 -2.69 17.55 -4.42
CA ASP A 44 -1.45 16.92 -4.87
C ASP A 44 -0.36 16.92 -3.80
N SER A 45 -0.60 17.59 -2.66
CA SER A 45 0.37 17.72 -1.57
C SER A 45 -0.32 17.56 -0.22
N LEU A 46 0.30 16.79 0.66
CA LEU A 46 -0.02 16.73 2.09
C LEU A 46 0.68 17.87 2.82
N LEU A 47 -0.09 18.63 3.59
CA LEU A 47 0.36 19.71 4.44
C LEU A 47 0.23 19.27 5.89
N LEU A 48 1.36 19.26 6.60
CA LEU A 48 1.42 18.95 8.02
C LEU A 48 1.97 20.15 8.76
N ALA A 49 1.29 20.55 9.82
CA ALA A 49 1.75 21.59 10.73
C ALA A 49 1.54 21.11 12.16
N SER A 50 2.52 21.29 13.03
CA SER A 50 2.41 20.91 14.42
C SER A 50 3.02 21.92 15.38
N GLU A 51 2.48 21.96 16.60
CA GLU A 51 3.06 22.72 17.71
C GLU A 51 4.42 22.15 18.15
N ASN A 52 4.61 20.83 17.98
CA ASN A 52 5.86 20.13 18.28
C ASN A 52 6.64 19.82 17.00
N LYS A 53 7.96 19.64 17.14
CA LYS A 53 8.83 19.36 15.99
C LYS A 53 8.46 18.02 15.35
N ILE A 54 8.23 18.03 14.04
CA ILE A 54 8.01 16.84 13.22
C ILE A 54 9.40 16.34 12.82
N LEU A 55 9.77 15.15 13.29
CA LEU A 55 11.08 14.58 13.05
C LEU A 55 11.13 13.93 11.66
N LYS A 56 10.17 13.04 11.39
CA LYS A 56 10.06 12.33 10.11
C LYS A 56 8.62 11.94 9.82
N VAL A 57 8.31 11.78 8.53
CA VAL A 57 7.02 11.31 8.06
C VAL A 57 7.26 10.11 7.15
N GLU A 58 6.52 9.04 7.38
CA GLU A 58 6.61 7.79 6.64
C GLU A 58 5.27 7.50 6.00
N ILE A 59 5.26 7.25 4.68
CA ILE A 59 4.05 6.92 3.91
C ILE A 59 4.27 5.55 3.31
N PHE A 60 3.41 4.59 3.63
CA PHE A 60 3.58 3.22 3.14
C PHE A 60 2.26 2.51 2.88
N ASN A 61 2.34 1.50 2.02
CA ASN A 61 1.33 0.46 1.82
C ASN A 61 2.05 -0.89 1.61
N GLU A 62 1.35 -1.93 1.14
CA GLU A 62 1.95 -3.25 0.92
C GLU A 62 3.15 -3.23 -0.06
N ASP A 63 3.13 -2.35 -1.07
CA ASP A 63 4.05 -2.34 -2.20
C ASP A 63 4.90 -1.04 -2.32
N TYR A 64 4.67 -0.06 -1.45
CA TYR A 64 5.27 1.28 -1.51
C TYR A 64 5.68 1.74 -0.12
N GLU A 65 6.83 2.39 -0.02
CA GLU A 65 7.33 3.01 1.21
C GLU A 65 8.11 4.27 0.84
N SER A 66 7.82 5.36 1.52
CA SER A 66 8.48 6.65 1.35
C SER A 66 8.74 7.26 2.73
N LEU A 67 9.96 7.74 2.92
CA LEU A 67 10.40 8.39 4.15
C LEU A 67 10.84 9.81 3.84
N VAL A 68 10.28 10.77 4.57
CA VAL A 68 10.64 12.18 4.50
C VAL A 68 11.18 12.60 5.86
N GLU A 69 12.47 12.94 5.92
CA GLU A 69 13.06 13.61 7.07
C GLU A 69 12.66 15.09 7.02
N VAL A 70 12.14 15.62 8.12
CA VAL A 70 11.56 16.97 8.17
C VAL A 70 12.38 17.86 9.09
N GLU A 71 12.52 17.44 10.35
CA GLU A 71 13.14 18.22 11.43
C GLU A 71 12.64 19.68 11.53
N ASP A 72 11.34 19.89 11.35
CA ASP A 72 10.69 21.21 11.38
C ASP A 72 9.25 21.10 11.91
N TYR A 73 8.59 22.22 12.18
CA TYR A 73 7.21 22.29 12.68
C TYR A 73 6.18 22.18 11.56
N GLU A 74 6.58 22.49 10.33
CA GLU A 74 5.73 22.45 9.14
C GLU A 74 6.41 21.66 8.02
N THR A 75 5.62 20.94 7.23
CA THR A 75 6.13 20.26 6.04
C THR A 75 5.07 20.12 4.96
N ARG A 76 5.56 20.07 3.72
CA ARG A 76 4.78 19.81 2.52
C ARG A 76 5.35 18.59 1.81
N ILE A 77 4.54 17.55 1.69
CA ILE A 77 4.91 16.30 1.05
C ILE A 77 4.12 16.16 -0.25
N GLY A 78 4.82 16.01 -1.38
CA GLY A 78 4.19 15.78 -2.67
C GLY A 78 3.57 14.37 -2.75
N LEU A 79 2.35 14.27 -3.26
CA LEU A 79 1.59 13.02 -3.43
C LEU A 79 1.60 12.52 -4.89
N ASN A 80 2.35 13.19 -5.76
CA ASN A 80 2.40 12.88 -7.20
C ASN A 80 3.00 11.50 -7.47
N GLU A 81 4.03 11.12 -6.71
CA GLU A 81 4.77 9.87 -6.87
C GLU A 81 4.07 8.66 -6.25
N LEU A 82 3.04 8.89 -5.42
CA LEU A 82 2.26 7.80 -4.83
C LEU A 82 1.51 7.02 -5.92
N PRO A 83 1.56 5.68 -5.93
CA PRO A 83 0.67 4.90 -6.79
C PRO A 83 -0.80 5.05 -6.34
N ALA A 84 -1.75 4.58 -7.16
CA ALA A 84 -3.12 4.45 -6.70
C ALA A 84 -3.22 3.40 -5.58
N GLY A 85 -3.98 3.68 -4.53
CA GLY A 85 -4.11 2.79 -3.38
C GLY A 85 -4.41 3.54 -2.08
N GLU A 86 -4.51 2.75 -1.01
CA GLU A 86 -4.64 3.24 0.37
C GLU A 86 -3.26 3.22 1.02
N PHE A 87 -2.92 4.30 1.71
CA PHE A 87 -1.61 4.49 2.34
C PHE A 87 -1.80 4.88 3.79
N ILE A 88 -0.97 4.29 4.63
CA ILE A 88 -0.83 4.68 6.03
C ILE A 88 0.28 5.72 6.10
N VAL A 89 -0.01 6.82 6.79
CA VAL A 89 0.95 7.89 7.06
C VAL A 89 1.26 7.91 8.54
N GLU A 90 2.54 7.72 8.88
CA GLU A 90 3.06 7.86 10.23
C GLU A 90 3.89 9.13 10.34
N ALA A 91 3.39 10.13 11.06
CA ALA A 91 4.14 11.32 11.43
C ALA A 91 4.75 11.11 12.83
N ARG A 92 6.08 11.13 12.92
CA ARG A 92 6.82 11.03 14.18
C ARG A 92 7.17 12.43 14.67
N LEU A 93 6.62 12.79 15.81
CA LEU A 93 6.96 13.97 16.58
C LEU A 93 7.98 13.56 17.66
N GLU A 94 8.48 14.53 18.44
CA GLU A 94 9.44 14.27 19.52
C GLU A 94 8.91 13.32 20.60
N ASP A 95 7.62 13.43 20.93
CA ASP A 95 7.00 12.74 22.06
C ASP A 95 6.03 11.61 21.64
N LYS A 96 5.53 11.62 20.40
CA LYS A 96 4.52 10.67 19.93
C LYS A 96 4.58 10.40 18.43
N ILE A 97 3.90 9.33 18.02
CA ILE A 97 3.67 8.99 16.61
C ILE A 97 2.17 9.13 16.34
N ILE A 98 1.82 9.87 15.29
CA ILE A 98 0.44 10.09 14.87
C ILE A 98 0.25 9.40 13.52
N VAL A 99 -0.78 8.56 13.45
CA VAL A 99 -1.08 7.73 12.28
C VAL A 99 -2.40 8.17 11.66
N PHE A 100 -2.43 8.31 10.34
CA PHE A 100 -3.63 8.67 9.57
C PHE A 100 -3.51 8.15 8.13
N ASP A 101 -4.58 8.22 7.35
CA ASP A 101 -4.62 7.55 6.04
C ASP A 101 -4.75 8.54 4.87
N ILE A 102 -4.13 8.17 3.76
CA ILE A 102 -4.29 8.83 2.47
C ILE A 102 -4.78 7.81 1.45
N ILE A 103 -5.87 8.12 0.76
CA ILE A 103 -6.41 7.29 -0.32
C ILE A 103 -6.20 8.02 -1.63
N LYS A 104 -5.47 7.37 -2.54
CA LYS A 104 -5.31 7.82 -3.92
C LYS A 104 -6.18 6.94 -4.82
N PRO A 105 -7.34 7.43 -5.28
CA PRO A 105 -8.24 6.62 -6.09
C PRO A 105 -7.56 6.21 -7.39
N ALA A 106 -7.74 4.94 -7.78
CA ALA A 106 -7.39 4.51 -9.12
C ALA A 106 -8.24 5.31 -10.12
N PHE A 107 -7.60 5.83 -11.17
CA PHE A 107 -8.30 6.56 -12.22
C PHE A 107 -9.13 5.56 -13.04
N THR A 108 -10.30 5.18 -12.54
CA THR A 108 -11.31 4.49 -13.33
C THR A 108 -12.24 5.57 -13.85
N GLN A 109 -12.32 5.72 -15.18
CA GLN A 109 -13.45 6.42 -15.80
C GLN A 109 -14.70 5.57 -15.57
N ASP A 110 -15.23 5.58 -14.35
CA ASP A 110 -16.54 5.01 -14.05
C ASP A 110 -17.39 6.11 -13.46
N TYR A 111 -18.25 6.67 -14.32
CA TYR A 111 -19.51 7.20 -13.86
C TYR A 111 -20.24 6.09 -13.10
N SER A 112 -20.70 6.44 -11.90
CA SER A 112 -21.63 5.66 -11.07
C SER A 112 -20.99 4.85 -9.94
N SER A 113 -20.86 5.52 -8.78
CA SER A 113 -21.04 4.85 -7.48
C SER A 113 -21.44 5.86 -6.41
N THR A 114 -22.59 6.49 -6.62
CA THR A 114 -23.45 6.98 -5.54
C THR A 114 -24.81 6.32 -5.76
N GLU A 115 -24.96 5.10 -5.25
CA GLU A 115 -26.22 4.43 -4.87
C GLU A 115 -25.93 2.96 -4.54
N LEU A 116 -25.18 2.73 -3.47
CA LEU A 116 -25.30 1.48 -2.70
C LEU A 116 -26.07 1.82 -1.44
N LEU A 117 -27.41 1.87 -1.57
CA LEU A 117 -28.39 1.57 -0.53
C LEU A 117 -29.79 1.72 -1.15
N ASN A 118 -30.60 0.65 -1.00
CA ASN A 118 -32.04 0.55 -1.28
C ASN A 118 -32.47 0.35 -2.75
N GLN A 119 -32.74 -0.90 -3.15
CA GLN A 119 -34.12 -1.41 -3.29
C GLN A 119 -34.15 -2.75 -4.03
N LYS A 120 -34.76 -3.73 -3.36
CA LYS A 120 -35.73 -4.71 -3.86
C LYS A 120 -35.66 -5.07 -5.36
N ASN A 121 -35.40 -6.35 -5.63
CA ASN A 121 -35.69 -7.02 -6.90
C ASN A 121 -37.16 -6.83 -7.30
N GLU A 122 -37.44 -5.84 -8.13
CA GLU A 122 -38.56 -5.87 -9.06
C GLU A 122 -38.00 -5.55 -10.44
N VAL A 123 -38.03 -6.56 -11.30
CA VAL A 123 -37.61 -6.47 -12.69
C VAL A 123 -38.60 -5.53 -13.39
N ALA A 124 -38.14 -4.36 -13.81
CA ALA A 124 -38.88 -3.54 -14.74
C ALA A 124 -38.93 -4.26 -16.10
N GLU A 125 -40.01 -5.00 -16.34
CA GLU A 125 -40.38 -5.45 -17.68
C GLU A 125 -40.53 -4.22 -18.56
N GLY A 126 -39.71 -4.13 -19.60
CA GLY A 126 -39.88 -3.14 -20.66
C GLY A 126 -38.76 -2.12 -20.84
N LYS A 127 -37.48 -2.51 -20.74
CA LYS A 127 -36.40 -1.91 -21.55
C LYS A 127 -35.31 -2.95 -21.84
N GLY A 128 -35.23 -3.41 -23.09
CA GLY A 128 -34.11 -4.19 -23.66
C GLY A 128 -33.61 -5.38 -22.82
N MET A 129 -34.22 -6.55 -22.96
CA MET A 129 -33.68 -7.79 -22.40
C MET A 129 -32.52 -8.31 -23.25
N MET A 130 -31.39 -8.60 -22.63
CA MET A 130 -30.30 -9.34 -23.27
C MET A 130 -30.60 -10.83 -23.18
N LEU A 131 -30.65 -11.51 -24.32
CA LEU A 131 -30.87 -12.95 -24.41
C LEU A 131 -29.54 -13.70 -24.59
N ASP A 132 -29.44 -14.91 -24.06
CA ASP A 132 -28.35 -15.82 -24.38
C ASP A 132 -28.56 -16.51 -25.75
N GLU A 133 -27.62 -17.38 -26.13
CA GLU A 133 -27.66 -18.13 -27.39
C GLU A 133 -28.89 -19.06 -27.49
N GLU A 134 -29.54 -19.39 -26.36
CA GLU A 134 -30.77 -20.18 -26.27
C GLU A 134 -32.03 -19.32 -26.12
N LEU A 135 -31.92 -18.00 -26.36
CA LEU A 135 -33.01 -17.03 -26.25
C LEU A 135 -33.59 -16.90 -24.83
N LYS A 136 -32.81 -17.22 -23.79
CA LYS A 136 -33.20 -17.04 -22.38
C LYS A 136 -32.70 -15.69 -21.87
N VAL A 137 -33.49 -15.07 -21.02
CA VAL A 137 -33.15 -13.78 -20.42
C VAL A 137 -31.94 -13.91 -19.51
N ILE A 138 -30.87 -13.19 -19.84
CA ILE A 138 -29.66 -13.11 -19.03
C ILE A 138 -29.97 -12.24 -17.80
N LYS A 139 -30.04 -12.88 -16.62
CA LYS A 139 -30.37 -12.20 -15.35
C LYS A 139 -29.17 -11.47 -14.73
N THR A 140 -27.96 -11.67 -15.24
CA THR A 140 -26.74 -11.09 -14.68
C THR A 140 -25.77 -10.83 -15.84
N PRO A 141 -25.34 -9.59 -16.08
CA PRO A 141 -24.39 -9.31 -17.15
C PRO A 141 -23.08 -10.05 -16.85
N PRO A 142 -22.50 -10.76 -17.81
CA PRO A 142 -21.24 -11.44 -17.59
C PRO A 142 -20.12 -10.41 -17.42
N ASN A 143 -19.19 -10.71 -16.52
CA ASN A 143 -18.13 -9.80 -16.07
C ASN A 143 -16.97 -9.71 -17.09
N TYR A 144 -17.29 -9.39 -18.34
CA TYR A 144 -16.34 -9.26 -19.45
C TYR A 144 -16.05 -7.78 -19.72
N SER A 145 -14.76 -7.45 -19.88
CA SER A 145 -14.38 -6.14 -20.40
C SER A 145 -14.77 -6.02 -21.87
N LEU A 146 -15.21 -4.84 -22.30
CA LEU A 146 -15.55 -4.53 -23.70
C LEU A 146 -14.44 -4.93 -24.69
N GLU A 147 -13.16 -4.79 -24.29
CA GLU A 147 -12.01 -5.25 -25.07
C GLU A 147 -12.05 -6.75 -25.40
N SER A 148 -12.51 -7.60 -24.47
CA SER A 148 -12.53 -9.05 -24.67
C SER A 148 -13.59 -9.47 -25.69
N ILE A 149 -14.69 -8.73 -25.75
CA ILE A 149 -15.78 -8.93 -26.73
C ILE A 149 -15.35 -8.44 -28.11
N LEU A 150 -14.75 -7.25 -28.18
CA LEU A 150 -14.36 -6.62 -29.45
C LEU A 150 -13.18 -7.29 -30.13
N THR A 151 -12.25 -7.87 -29.35
CA THR A 151 -11.03 -8.46 -29.91
C THR A 151 -11.15 -9.95 -30.20
N GLY A 152 -12.21 -10.64 -29.73
CA GLY A 152 -12.39 -12.08 -29.88
C GLY A 152 -11.27 -12.94 -29.28
N LYS A 153 -10.33 -12.33 -28.57
CA LYS A 153 -9.17 -13.00 -27.98
C LYS A 153 -9.58 -13.55 -26.62
N LYS A 154 -9.66 -14.88 -26.52
CA LYS A 154 -9.67 -15.58 -25.23
C LYS A 154 -8.47 -15.08 -24.43
N ARG A 155 -8.68 -14.74 -23.14
CA ARG A 155 -7.59 -14.37 -22.23
C ARG A 155 -6.48 -15.40 -22.37
N HIS A 156 -5.32 -14.99 -22.85
CA HIS A 156 -4.12 -15.73 -22.51
C HIS A 156 -4.00 -15.65 -20.99
N GLU A 157 -4.24 -16.76 -20.30
CA GLU A 157 -3.76 -16.93 -18.93
C GLU A 157 -2.26 -16.63 -19.00
N LYS A 158 -1.87 -15.44 -18.52
CA LYS A 158 -0.46 -15.17 -18.24
C LYS A 158 -0.08 -16.26 -17.27
N THR A 159 0.76 -17.20 -17.71
CA THR A 159 1.38 -18.21 -16.85
C THR A 159 2.17 -17.43 -15.80
N ARG A 160 1.54 -17.16 -14.66
CA ARG A 160 2.17 -16.51 -13.52
C ARG A 160 3.25 -17.50 -13.07
N LYS A 161 4.51 -17.12 -13.24
CA LYS A 161 5.62 -17.88 -12.66
C LYS A 161 5.32 -18.07 -11.17
N PRO A 162 5.60 -19.26 -10.59
CA PRO A 162 5.36 -19.48 -9.17
C PRO A 162 6.15 -18.44 -8.37
N GLN A 163 5.43 -17.48 -7.80
CA GLN A 163 6.02 -16.38 -7.02
C GLN A 163 6.30 -16.90 -5.62
N LYS A 164 7.57 -16.85 -5.22
CA LYS A 164 8.00 -17.25 -3.89
C LYS A 164 7.71 -16.15 -2.90
N PHE A 165 7.18 -16.52 -1.75
CA PHE A 165 6.89 -15.63 -0.65
C PHE A 165 7.72 -15.99 0.57
N TYR A 166 7.98 -14.99 1.38
CA TYR A 166 8.82 -15.10 2.55
C TYR A 166 8.21 -14.38 3.73
N TRP A 167 8.22 -15.04 4.88
CA TRP A 167 7.87 -14.42 6.14
C TRP A 167 9.11 -13.80 6.76
N VAL A 168 9.05 -12.50 7.03
CA VAL A 168 10.17 -11.73 7.56
C VAL A 168 9.81 -11.22 8.94
N VAL A 169 10.72 -11.46 9.89
CA VAL A 169 10.64 -10.92 11.25
C VAL A 169 11.88 -10.07 11.48
N MET A 170 11.64 -8.77 11.63
CA MET A 170 12.68 -7.78 11.90
C MET A 170 12.52 -7.28 13.33
N GLN A 171 13.62 -7.25 14.06
CA GLN A 171 13.69 -6.69 15.40
C GLN A 171 14.76 -5.60 15.43
N ILE A 172 14.32 -4.37 15.62
CA ILE A 172 15.19 -3.20 15.76
C ILE A 172 15.43 -3.00 17.25
N ASN A 173 16.68 -3.02 17.67
CA ASN A 173 17.06 -2.86 19.07
C ASN A 173 17.84 -1.56 19.23
N ASN A 174 17.29 -0.67 20.06
CA ASN A 174 17.92 0.60 20.45
C ASN A 174 18.30 0.54 21.93
N GLU A 175 19.04 1.54 22.41
CA GLU A 175 19.48 1.63 23.81
C GLU A 175 18.31 1.70 24.81
N SER A 176 17.15 2.21 24.38
CA SER A 176 15.95 2.41 25.21
C SER A 176 14.85 1.37 25.02
N GLY A 177 15.01 0.41 24.10
CA GLY A 177 13.98 -0.61 23.85
C GLY A 177 14.12 -1.34 22.52
N SER A 178 13.14 -2.23 22.25
CA SER A 178 13.11 -3.04 21.02
C SER A 178 11.75 -2.96 20.33
N CYS A 179 11.74 -2.81 19.01
CA CYS A 179 10.54 -2.92 18.18
C CYS A 179 10.63 -4.16 17.29
N LYS A 180 9.57 -4.96 17.24
CA LYS A 180 9.48 -6.17 16.41
C LYS A 180 8.38 -6.00 15.37
N THR A 181 8.73 -6.13 14.10
CA THR A 181 7.79 -6.09 12.98
C THR A 181 7.83 -7.42 12.23
N MET A 182 6.68 -7.84 11.70
CA MET A 182 6.53 -9.06 10.93
C MET A 182 5.77 -8.76 9.64
N LYS A 183 6.23 -9.28 8.50
CA LYS A 183 5.55 -9.09 7.22
C LYS A 183 5.80 -10.25 6.26
N LEU A 184 4.84 -10.49 5.38
CA LEU A 184 5.01 -11.37 4.23
C LEU A 184 5.45 -10.54 3.04
N VAL A 185 6.50 -10.98 2.36
CA VAL A 185 7.11 -10.22 1.26
C VAL A 185 7.52 -11.16 0.13
N ASP A 186 7.72 -10.58 -1.04
CA ASP A 186 8.24 -11.26 -2.21
C ASP A 186 9.77 -11.42 -2.16
N GLN A 187 10.32 -12.22 -3.08
CA GLN A 187 11.76 -12.48 -3.14
C GLN A 187 12.60 -11.20 -3.32
N ALA A 188 12.19 -10.31 -4.22
CA ALA A 188 12.96 -9.09 -4.51
C ALA A 188 13.05 -8.17 -3.29
N THR A 189 11.97 -8.07 -2.51
CA THR A 189 11.97 -7.28 -1.27
C THR A 189 12.83 -7.93 -0.20
N VAL A 190 12.79 -9.26 -0.04
CA VAL A 190 13.67 -9.97 0.89
C VAL A 190 15.14 -9.72 0.59
N ASP A 191 15.54 -9.86 -0.67
CA ASP A 191 16.94 -9.69 -1.07
C ASP A 191 17.44 -8.28 -0.74
N ARG A 192 16.62 -7.26 -1.00
CA ARG A 192 16.88 -5.87 -0.62
C ARG A 192 16.97 -5.70 0.91
N MET A 193 16.07 -6.33 1.67
CA MET A 193 16.09 -6.27 3.14
C MET A 193 17.33 -6.94 3.72
N ILE A 194 17.73 -8.10 3.20
CA ILE A 194 18.95 -8.80 3.62
C ILE A 194 20.18 -7.94 3.31
N LEU A 195 20.25 -7.34 2.12
CA LEU A 195 21.35 -6.46 1.74
C LEU A 195 21.45 -5.24 2.67
N LYS A 196 20.33 -4.53 2.89
CA LYS A 196 20.24 -3.39 3.81
C LYS A 196 20.68 -3.79 5.21
N HIS A 197 20.14 -4.88 5.73
CA HIS A 197 20.46 -5.38 7.07
C HIS A 197 21.95 -5.72 7.22
N LYS A 198 22.58 -6.34 6.21
CA LYS A 198 24.03 -6.59 6.21
C LYS A 198 24.86 -5.31 6.32
N HIS A 199 24.43 -4.23 5.66
CA HIS A 199 25.08 -2.92 5.80
C HIS A 199 24.85 -2.32 7.20
N GLU A 200 23.64 -2.44 7.75
CA GLU A 200 23.29 -1.93 9.09
C GLU A 200 24.09 -2.60 10.21
N LEU A 201 24.43 -3.88 10.08
CA LEU A 201 25.22 -4.60 11.09
C LEU A 201 26.59 -3.96 11.35
N ASN A 202 27.15 -3.24 10.38
CA ASN A 202 28.42 -2.52 10.53
C ASN A 202 28.28 -1.15 11.21
N SER A 203 27.05 -0.68 11.43
CA SER A 203 26.77 0.61 12.05
C SER A 203 26.62 0.50 13.57
N LYS A 204 26.95 1.57 14.31
CA LYS A 204 26.83 1.58 15.78
C LYS A 204 25.40 1.32 16.26
N SER A 205 24.41 1.86 15.53
CA SER A 205 22.98 1.75 15.86
C SER A 205 22.36 0.44 15.37
N GLY A 206 22.81 -0.10 14.23
CA GLY A 206 22.21 -1.27 13.59
C GLY A 206 22.83 -2.62 13.96
N LYS A 207 24.00 -2.64 14.63
CA LYS A 207 24.70 -3.89 15.04
C LYS A 207 23.88 -4.82 15.93
N LEU A 208 22.87 -4.29 16.63
CA LEU A 208 22.00 -5.07 17.53
C LEU A 208 20.71 -5.51 16.84
N ASN A 209 20.43 -5.05 15.63
CA ASN A 209 19.23 -5.43 14.89
C ASN A 209 19.27 -6.92 14.52
N LYS A 210 18.12 -7.56 14.51
CA LYS A 210 17.98 -8.97 14.14
C LYS A 210 16.99 -9.08 12.98
N LEU A 211 17.32 -9.91 12.00
CA LEU A 211 16.48 -10.24 10.87
C LEU A 211 16.42 -11.75 10.74
N MET A 212 15.21 -12.27 10.69
CA MET A 212 14.93 -13.69 10.41
C MET A 212 13.96 -13.77 9.24
N VAL A 213 14.23 -14.68 8.32
CA VAL A 213 13.45 -14.87 7.10
C VAL A 213 13.15 -16.36 6.94
N TRP A 214 11.91 -16.69 6.64
CA TRP A 214 11.43 -18.03 6.32
C TRP A 214 10.81 -18.04 4.92
N GLU A 215 11.04 -19.08 4.14
CA GLU A 215 10.36 -19.34 2.87
C GLU A 215 9.00 -19.99 3.16
N VAL A 216 7.95 -19.41 2.59
CA VAL A 216 6.56 -19.86 2.78
C VAL A 216 6.08 -20.52 1.49
N TYR A 217 5.63 -21.76 1.59
CA TYR A 217 5.17 -22.57 0.46
C TYR A 217 3.68 -22.34 0.18
N ASP A 218 2.86 -22.25 1.24
CA ASP A 218 1.42 -22.01 1.17
C ASP A 218 1.08 -20.78 2.02
N THR A 219 0.99 -19.63 1.37
CA THR A 219 0.77 -18.33 2.02
C THR A 219 -0.58 -18.26 2.71
N SER A 220 -1.63 -18.81 2.10
CA SER A 220 -2.98 -18.76 2.65
C SER A 220 -3.11 -19.59 3.93
N LYS A 221 -2.62 -20.83 3.93
CA LYS A 221 -2.64 -21.66 5.14
C LYS A 221 -1.73 -21.11 6.23
N PHE A 222 -0.54 -20.66 5.84
CA PHE A 222 0.40 -20.06 6.78
C PHE A 222 -0.22 -18.83 7.47
N MET A 223 -0.86 -17.92 6.73
CA MET A 223 -1.50 -16.75 7.33
C MET A 223 -2.64 -17.11 8.26
N ALA A 224 -3.49 -18.06 7.89
CA ALA A 224 -4.58 -18.51 8.75
C ALA A 224 -4.05 -19.05 10.10
N GLN A 225 -2.96 -19.81 10.07
CA GLN A 225 -2.32 -20.36 11.26
C GLN A 225 -1.57 -19.30 12.06
N GLN A 226 -0.85 -18.39 11.40
CA GLN A 226 -0.11 -17.30 12.03
C GLN A 226 -1.04 -16.25 12.68
N MET A 227 -2.23 -16.04 12.13
CA MET A 227 -3.27 -15.18 12.74
C MET A 227 -3.87 -15.82 13.99
N SER A 228 -3.90 -17.15 14.04
CA SER A 228 -4.41 -17.92 15.19
C SER A 228 -3.35 -18.05 16.30
N ASP A 229 -2.10 -18.29 15.93
CA ASP A 229 -0.95 -18.35 16.84
C ASP A 229 0.17 -17.44 16.33
N LYS A 230 0.43 -16.36 17.09
CA LYS A 230 1.48 -15.38 16.77
C LYS A 230 2.88 -15.99 16.72
N ASN A 231 3.11 -17.14 17.34
CA ASN A 231 4.41 -17.84 17.35
C ASN A 231 4.47 -19.03 16.39
N TYR A 232 3.47 -19.22 15.53
CA TYR A 232 3.40 -20.36 14.61
C TYR A 232 4.66 -20.52 13.73
N PHE A 233 5.26 -19.41 13.29
CA PHE A 233 6.51 -19.42 12.53
C PHE A 233 7.75 -19.95 13.30
N TYR A 234 7.67 -20.16 14.62
CA TYR A 234 8.71 -20.86 15.41
C TYR A 234 8.46 -22.37 15.55
N SER A 235 7.43 -22.91 14.88
CA SER A 235 7.11 -24.34 14.96
C SER A 235 8.26 -25.19 14.44
N LEU A 236 8.57 -26.27 15.17
CA LEU A 236 9.65 -27.21 14.83
C LEU A 236 9.33 -28.06 13.58
N THR A 237 8.05 -28.17 13.24
CA THR A 237 7.54 -28.93 12.10
C THR A 237 6.46 -28.13 11.40
N SER A 238 6.56 -27.97 10.08
CA SER A 238 5.52 -27.36 9.27
C SER A 238 5.61 -27.81 7.82
N ASP A 239 4.45 -27.99 7.20
CA ASP A 239 4.31 -28.28 5.77
C ASP A 239 4.07 -26.99 4.96
N THR A 240 3.82 -25.86 5.63
CA THR A 240 3.43 -24.59 4.99
C THR A 240 4.58 -23.61 4.82
N PHE A 241 5.67 -23.80 5.58
CA PHE A 241 6.88 -22.98 5.52
C PHE A 241 8.11 -23.80 5.88
N ASN A 242 9.31 -23.29 5.55
CA ASN A 242 10.55 -23.92 5.94
C ASN A 242 10.81 -23.78 7.45
N THR A 243 11.06 -24.86 8.18
CA THR A 243 11.33 -24.77 9.63
C THR A 243 12.71 -24.19 9.94
N THR A 244 13.65 -24.34 8.99
CA THR A 244 14.97 -23.71 9.04
C THR A 244 14.90 -22.36 8.31
N PRO A 245 15.19 -21.24 8.98
CA PRO A 245 15.09 -19.93 8.36
C PRO A 245 16.06 -19.81 7.17
N TYR A 246 15.57 -19.24 6.07
CA TYR A 246 16.33 -18.91 4.88
C TYR A 246 17.46 -17.92 5.18
N TYR A 247 17.20 -16.95 6.05
CA TYR A 247 18.20 -16.02 6.56
C TYR A 247 18.00 -15.81 8.05
N LYS A 248 19.11 -15.80 8.81
CA LYS A 248 19.11 -15.52 10.23
C LYS A 248 20.37 -14.74 10.59
N THR A 249 20.20 -13.59 11.23
CA THR A 249 21.31 -12.85 11.83
C THR A 249 22.02 -13.73 12.84
N HIS A 250 23.29 -14.04 12.59
CA HIS A 250 24.18 -14.63 13.57
C HIS A 250 24.82 -13.49 14.34
N ASN A 251 24.34 -13.25 15.56
CA ASN A 251 25.10 -12.45 16.50
C ASN A 251 26.19 -13.36 17.06
N GLU A 252 27.38 -13.31 16.48
CA GLU A 252 28.58 -13.70 17.21
C GLU A 252 28.77 -12.67 18.32
N ILE A 253 28.14 -12.92 19.47
CA ILE A 253 28.69 -12.39 20.72
C ILE A 253 29.92 -13.25 20.98
N ALA A 254 31.03 -12.92 20.32
CA ALA A 254 32.35 -13.28 20.80
C ALA A 254 32.50 -12.55 22.14
N ASN A 255 32.19 -13.25 23.23
CA ASN A 255 32.49 -12.80 24.57
C ASN A 255 34.02 -12.62 24.65
N LEU A 256 34.45 -11.36 24.69
CA LEU A 256 35.68 -10.91 25.34
C LEU A 256 35.43 -10.83 26.84
#